data_AF-A0A1G8N4N9-F1
#
_entry.id   AF-A0A1G8N4N9-F1
#
_cell.length_a   1.000
_cell.length_b   1.000
_cell.length_c   1.000
_cell.angle_alpha   90.00
_cell.angle_beta   90.00
_cell.angle_gamma   90.00
#
_symmetry.space_group_name_H-M   'P 1'
#
loop_
_entity.id
_entity.type
_entity.pdbx_description
1 polymer ?
#
loop_
_entity_poly.entity_id
_entity_poly.type
_entity_poly.pdbx_seq_one_letter_code
_entity_poly.pdbx_strand_id
1 'polypeptide(L)'
;MPRGLQRRERDPAEVVKAMKIRQVNNMTQQRRQAVSHSVIQKGLVAAGIINIGGVLLFSKGFSNDALTQADPVLFSTFGLLSIILWGAAYLAVSGSYRQVPWIMAVFAVEKLLYTLAWSHWMVNFSHDLPALYQQDWLAGAFFSIYGLNDALFMLLFFYAFIKTRHSDVRPSQIT
;
A
#
# COMPACT_ATOMS: atom_id res chain seq x y z
N MET A 1 44.90 -48.48 0.45
CA MET A 1 45.34 -47.33 -0.37
C MET A 1 44.26 -46.25 -0.34
N PRO A 2 44.47 -45.07 0.25
CA PRO A 2 43.54 -43.95 0.10
C PRO A 2 43.99 -43.02 -1.05
N ARG A 3 43.07 -42.72 -1.98
CA ARG A 3 43.27 -41.73 -3.05
C ARG A 3 43.38 -40.34 -2.44
N GLY A 4 44.47 -39.63 -2.76
CA GLY A 4 44.65 -38.24 -2.39
C GLY A 4 43.59 -37.34 -3.02
N LEU A 5 42.75 -36.74 -2.18
CA LEU A 5 41.94 -35.57 -2.53
C LEU A 5 42.88 -34.37 -2.61
N GLN A 6 43.48 -34.12 -3.77
CA GLN A 6 44.11 -32.83 -4.06
C GLN A 6 43.03 -31.75 -4.06
N ARG A 7 42.95 -31.02 -2.95
CA ARG A 7 42.12 -29.81 -2.81
C ARG A 7 42.70 -28.79 -3.80
N ARG A 8 42.04 -28.59 -4.95
CA ARG A 8 42.43 -27.52 -5.90
C ARG A 8 42.43 -26.19 -5.14
N GLU A 9 43.61 -25.64 -4.92
CA GLU A 9 43.80 -24.30 -4.40
C GLU A 9 43.15 -23.34 -5.40
N ARG A 10 42.15 -22.58 -4.96
CA ARG A 10 41.46 -21.63 -5.84
C ARG A 10 42.41 -20.48 -6.12
N ASP A 11 42.56 -20.13 -7.40
CA ASP A 11 43.33 -18.98 -7.85
C ASP A 11 42.93 -17.72 -7.04
N PRO A 12 43.88 -17.06 -6.37
CA PRO A 12 43.64 -15.81 -5.63
C PRO A 12 42.90 -14.75 -6.45
N ALA A 13 43.15 -14.66 -7.76
CA ALA A 13 42.48 -13.70 -8.65
C ALA A 13 40.97 -13.99 -8.77
N GLU A 14 40.59 -15.27 -8.89
CA GLU A 14 39.19 -15.69 -8.94
C GLU A 14 38.47 -15.46 -7.60
N VAL A 15 39.16 -15.64 -6.47
CA VAL A 15 38.62 -15.33 -5.14
C VAL A 15 38.34 -13.84 -4.98
N VAL A 16 39.29 -12.97 -5.38
CA VAL A 16 39.13 -11.50 -5.32
C VAL A 16 37.99 -11.03 -6.21
N LYS A 17 37.87 -11.58 -7.43
CA LYS A 17 36.77 -11.29 -8.36
C LYS A 17 35.42 -11.68 -7.76
N ALA A 18 35.31 -12.87 -7.17
CA ALA A 18 34.09 -13.34 -6.52
C ALA A 18 33.71 -12.46 -5.30
N MET A 19 34.69 -12.00 -4.51
CA MET A 19 34.44 -11.09 -3.40
C MET A 19 33.91 -9.73 -3.87
N LYS A 20 34.51 -9.14 -4.91
CA LYS A 20 34.02 -7.88 -5.50
C LYS A 20 32.58 -8.02 -6.00
N ILE A 21 32.27 -9.10 -6.71
CA ILE A 21 30.91 -9.37 -7.21
C ILE A 21 29.92 -9.48 -6.03
N ARG A 22 30.27 -10.22 -4.97
CA ARG A 22 29.43 -10.33 -3.77
C ARG A 22 29.19 -8.97 -3.11
N GLN A 23 30.24 -8.14 -3.00
CA GLN A 23 30.12 -6.80 -2.42
C GLN A 23 29.18 -5.91 -3.23
N VAL A 24 29.33 -5.89 -4.56
CA VAL A 24 28.44 -5.12 -5.47
C VAL A 24 26.99 -5.60 -5.35
N ASN A 25 26.78 -6.91 -5.30
CA ASN A 25 25.45 -7.49 -5.13
C ASN A 25 24.82 -7.07 -3.79
N ASN A 26 25.59 -7.11 -2.71
CA ASN A 26 25.13 -6.69 -1.37
C ASN A 26 24.74 -5.21 -1.35
N MET A 27 25.57 -4.33 -1.90
CA MET A 27 25.29 -2.89 -1.99
C MET A 27 24.01 -2.63 -2.81
N THR A 28 23.84 -3.34 -3.92
CA THR A 28 22.65 -3.24 -4.77
C THR A 28 21.38 -3.68 -4.02
N GLN A 29 21.46 -4.77 -3.25
CA GLN A 29 20.33 -5.23 -2.45
C GLN A 29 19.98 -4.27 -1.31
N GLN A 30 20.96 -3.74 -0.59
CA GLN A 30 20.74 -2.75 0.47
C GLN A 30 20.05 -1.49 -0.07
N ARG A 31 20.53 -0.96 -1.21
CA ARG A 31 19.90 0.19 -1.86
C ARG A 31 18.45 -0.10 -2.25
N ARG A 32 18.17 -1.26 -2.84
CA ARG A 32 16.80 -1.67 -3.19
C ARG A 32 15.90 -1.73 -1.95
N GLN A 33 16.38 -2.30 -0.84
CA GLN A 33 15.62 -2.37 0.41
C GLN A 33 15.33 -0.98 0.99
N ALA A 34 16.31 -0.06 0.96
CA ALA A 34 16.13 1.32 1.39
C ALA A 34 15.10 2.08 0.54
N VAL A 35 15.13 1.89 -0.79
CA VAL A 35 14.15 2.50 -1.69
C VAL A 35 12.75 1.95 -1.41
N SER A 36 12.58 0.62 -1.36
CA SER A 36 11.29 0.00 -1.04
C SER A 36 10.73 0.50 0.30
N HIS A 37 11.59 0.67 1.30
CA HIS A 37 11.20 1.24 2.59
C HIS A 37 10.62 2.64 2.44
N SER A 38 11.38 3.53 1.80
CA SER A 38 10.95 4.92 1.61
C SER A 38 9.65 5.00 0.82
N VAL A 39 9.44 4.13 -0.17
CA VAL A 39 8.22 4.10 -0.99
C VAL A 39 7.03 3.65 -0.16
N ILE A 40 7.14 2.54 0.59
CA ILE A 40 6.04 2.02 1.40
C ILE A 40 5.66 3.03 2.51
N GLN A 41 6.64 3.56 3.23
CA GLN A 41 6.40 4.53 4.30
C GLN A 41 5.71 5.79 3.78
N LYS A 42 6.24 6.40 2.70
CA LYS A 42 5.61 7.57 2.08
C LYS A 42 4.23 7.27 1.53
N GLY A 43 4.03 6.06 1.00
CA GLY A 43 2.75 5.60 0.51
C GLY A 43 1.70 5.47 1.62
N LEU A 44 2.05 4.92 2.79
CA LEU A 44 1.18 4.91 3.99
C LEU A 44 0.82 6.33 4.44
N VAL A 45 1.80 7.24 4.44
CA VAL A 45 1.55 8.66 4.77
C VAL A 45 0.61 9.31 3.76
N ALA A 46 0.85 9.10 2.47
CA ALA A 46 0.00 9.63 1.40
C ALA A 46 -1.43 9.07 1.50
N ALA A 47 -1.59 7.76 1.73
CA ALA A 47 -2.90 7.15 1.92
C ALA A 47 -3.65 7.78 3.10
N GLY A 48 -2.96 8.00 4.22
CA GLY A 48 -3.54 8.63 5.40
C GLY A 48 -4.01 10.06 5.15
N ILE A 49 -3.15 10.87 4.52
CA ILE A 49 -3.48 12.26 4.14
C ILE A 49 -4.63 12.29 3.14
N ILE A 50 -4.64 11.42 2.13
CA ILE A 50 -5.69 11.38 1.10
C ILE A 50 -7.03 10.93 1.68
N ASN A 51 -7.07 9.93 2.56
CA ASN A 51 -8.31 9.56 3.24
C ASN A 51 -8.87 10.73 4.06
N ILE A 52 -8.04 11.36 4.90
CA ILE A 52 -8.50 12.43 5.79
C ILE A 52 -8.83 13.69 4.99
N GLY A 53 -7.87 14.20 4.24
CA GLY A 53 -8.01 15.43 3.46
C GLY A 53 -9.01 15.29 2.31
N GLY A 54 -9.02 14.14 1.64
CA GLY A 54 -9.98 13.83 0.58
C GLY A 54 -11.41 13.80 1.11
N VAL A 55 -11.67 13.10 2.22
CA VAL A 55 -13.00 13.13 2.86
C VAL A 55 -13.38 14.55 3.21
N LEU A 56 -12.53 15.32 3.90
CA LEU A 56 -12.87 16.69 4.28
C LEU A 56 -13.12 17.59 3.06
N LEU A 57 -12.36 17.41 1.98
CA LEU A 57 -12.52 18.18 0.75
C LEU A 57 -13.81 17.83 0.01
N PHE A 58 -14.02 16.56 -0.32
CA PHE A 58 -15.14 16.11 -1.15
C PHE A 58 -16.47 16.13 -0.38
N SER A 59 -16.44 15.94 0.94
CA SER A 59 -17.62 16.13 1.80
C SER A 59 -17.88 17.59 2.19
N LYS A 60 -17.03 18.54 1.75
CA LYS A 60 -17.07 19.95 2.17
C LYS A 60 -17.11 20.12 3.70
N GLY A 61 -16.35 19.29 4.42
CA GLY A 61 -16.38 19.24 5.88
C GLY A 61 -17.69 18.64 6.41
N PHE A 62 -18.15 17.54 5.82
CA PHE A 62 -19.39 16.81 6.16
C PHE A 62 -20.70 17.55 5.87
N SER A 63 -20.67 18.68 5.16
CA SER A 63 -21.88 19.41 4.78
C SER A 63 -22.39 19.06 3.38
N ASN A 64 -21.72 18.17 2.66
CA ASN A 64 -22.09 17.77 1.29
C ASN A 64 -22.98 16.53 1.29
N ASP A 65 -24.29 16.74 1.20
CA ASP A 65 -25.26 15.65 1.14
C ASP A 65 -25.20 14.87 -0.19
N ALA A 66 -24.59 15.41 -1.24
CA ALA A 66 -24.54 14.76 -2.56
C ALA A 66 -23.81 13.41 -2.51
N LEU A 67 -22.75 13.29 -1.70
CA LEU A 67 -22.04 12.02 -1.50
C LEU A 67 -22.95 10.98 -0.84
N THR A 68 -23.62 11.37 0.25
CA THR A 68 -24.51 10.49 1.01
C THR A 68 -25.76 10.12 0.21
N GLN A 69 -26.26 11.01 -0.64
CA GLN A 69 -27.38 10.71 -1.54
C GLN A 69 -26.98 9.71 -2.63
N ALA A 70 -25.75 9.82 -3.17
CA ALA A 70 -25.24 8.92 -4.20
C ALA A 70 -24.91 7.51 -3.67
N ASP A 71 -24.39 7.41 -2.45
CA ASP A 71 -24.20 6.14 -1.74
C ASP A 71 -24.34 6.34 -0.22
N PRO A 72 -25.54 6.07 0.35
CA PRO A 72 -25.81 6.32 1.76
C PRO A 72 -25.14 5.30 2.69
N VAL A 73 -24.68 4.16 2.17
CA VAL A 73 -24.03 3.13 2.97
C VAL A 73 -22.59 3.56 3.25
N LEU A 74 -21.82 3.84 2.19
CA LEU A 74 -20.40 4.18 2.32
C LEU A 74 -20.16 5.62 2.76
N PHE A 75 -20.98 6.57 2.29
CA PHE A 75 -20.76 7.99 2.52
C PHE A 75 -21.78 8.60 3.48
N SER A 76 -22.36 7.81 4.38
CA SER A 76 -22.98 8.33 5.61
C SER A 76 -21.96 9.06 6.48
N THR A 77 -22.40 9.89 7.43
CA THR A 77 -21.51 10.52 8.43
C THR A 77 -20.62 9.48 9.12
N PHE A 78 -21.19 8.31 9.48
CA PHE A 78 -20.42 7.23 10.09
C PHE A 78 -19.38 6.63 9.14
N GLY A 79 -19.75 6.42 7.88
CA GLY A 79 -18.81 5.93 6.85
C GLY A 79 -17.66 6.91 6.61
N LEU A 80 -17.95 8.20 6.45
CA LEU A 80 -16.93 9.25 6.29
C LEU A 80 -15.98 9.34 7.49
N LEU A 81 -16.52 9.26 8.72
CA LEU A 81 -15.70 9.19 9.93
C LEU A 81 -14.83 7.93 9.97
N SER A 82 -15.36 6.81 9.48
CA SER A 82 -14.60 5.55 9.39
C SER A 82 -13.44 5.67 8.41
N ILE A 83 -13.63 6.31 7.24
CA ILE A 83 -12.56 6.57 6.27
C ILE A 83 -11.44 7.42 6.89
N ILE A 84 -11.80 8.45 7.66
CA ILE A 84 -10.85 9.28 8.42
C ILE A 84 -10.09 8.43 9.45
N LEU A 85 -10.78 7.56 10.20
CA LEU A 85 -10.16 6.70 11.19
C LEU A 85 -9.16 5.72 10.55
N TRP A 86 -9.50 5.14 9.41
CA TRP A 86 -8.58 4.32 8.62
C TRP A 86 -7.36 5.14 8.15
N GLY A 87 -7.58 6.37 7.70
CA GLY A 87 -6.50 7.29 7.35
C GLY A 87 -5.53 7.54 8.52
N ALA A 88 -6.07 7.76 9.72
CA ALA A 88 -5.28 7.90 10.93
C ALA A 88 -4.51 6.60 11.27
N ALA A 89 -5.11 5.43 11.06
CA ALA A 89 -4.46 4.14 11.28
C ALA A 89 -3.26 3.94 10.33
N TYR A 90 -3.38 4.34 9.06
CA TYR A 90 -2.25 4.30 8.12
C TYR A 90 -1.08 5.19 8.58
N LEU A 91 -1.39 6.40 9.04
CA LEU A 91 -0.39 7.33 9.57
C LEU A 91 0.30 6.76 10.81
N ALA A 92 -0.47 6.25 11.76
CA ALA A 92 0.03 5.69 13.02
C ALA A 92 1.03 4.54 12.78
N VAL A 93 0.77 3.70 11.78
CA VAL A 93 1.61 2.53 11.47
C VAL A 93 2.76 2.86 10.51
N SER A 94 2.74 4.01 9.83
CA SER A 94 3.70 4.36 8.77
C SER A 94 5.19 4.19 9.17
N GLY A 95 5.55 4.48 10.41
CA GLY A 95 6.92 4.33 10.93
C GLY A 95 7.28 2.93 11.43
N SER A 96 6.30 2.08 11.71
CA SER A 96 6.48 0.77 12.35
C SER A 96 5.90 -0.40 11.56
N TYR A 97 5.44 -0.17 10.32
CA TYR A 97 4.71 -1.15 9.49
C TYR A 97 5.42 -2.50 9.30
N ARG A 98 6.75 -2.53 9.39
CA ARG A 98 7.53 -3.78 9.33
C ARG A 98 7.28 -4.72 10.49
N GLN A 99 6.96 -4.19 11.67
CA GLN A 99 6.72 -4.96 12.89
C GLN A 99 5.29 -5.53 12.94
N VAL A 100 4.40 -5.03 12.09
CA VAL A 100 2.98 -5.36 12.06
C VAL A 100 2.54 -5.77 10.65
N PRO A 101 3.16 -6.79 10.03
CA PRO A 101 2.92 -7.15 8.64
C PRO A 101 1.43 -7.42 8.36
N TRP A 102 0.72 -8.10 9.27
CA TRP A 102 -0.69 -8.43 9.09
C TRP A 102 -1.61 -7.22 9.04
N ILE A 103 -1.25 -6.10 9.66
CA ILE A 103 -2.02 -4.85 9.53
C ILE A 103 -1.98 -4.35 8.08
N MET A 104 -0.87 -4.55 7.35
CA MET A 104 -0.81 -4.20 5.93
C MET A 104 -1.78 -5.03 5.09
N ALA A 105 -1.97 -6.31 5.43
CA ALA A 105 -2.97 -7.15 4.78
C ALA A 105 -4.40 -6.66 5.08
N VAL A 106 -4.69 -6.27 6.33
CA VAL A 106 -5.98 -5.69 6.71
C VAL A 106 -6.26 -4.41 5.93
N PHE A 107 -5.28 -3.51 5.81
CA PHE A 107 -5.42 -2.29 5.01
C PHE A 107 -5.65 -2.60 3.53
N ALA A 108 -4.98 -3.62 2.97
CA ALA A 108 -5.23 -4.05 1.59
C ALA A 108 -6.66 -4.56 1.41
N VAL A 109 -7.19 -5.36 2.36
CA VAL A 109 -8.58 -5.84 2.30
C VAL A 109 -9.58 -4.70 2.40
N GLU A 110 -9.37 -3.74 3.31
CA GLU A 110 -10.23 -2.56 3.41
C GLU A 110 -10.27 -1.78 2.09
N LYS A 111 -9.12 -1.50 1.47
CA LYS A 111 -9.06 -0.84 0.16
C LYS A 111 -9.69 -1.65 -0.97
N LEU A 112 -9.57 -2.98 -0.93
CA LEU A 112 -10.27 -3.85 -1.86
C LEU A 112 -11.80 -3.71 -1.72
N LEU A 113 -12.34 -3.64 -0.51
CA LEU A 113 -13.78 -3.48 -0.29
C LEU A 113 -14.30 -2.17 -0.88
N TYR A 114 -13.62 -1.05 -0.67
CA TYR A 114 -13.99 0.23 -1.32
C TYR A 114 -13.86 0.18 -2.84
N THR A 115 -12.81 -0.47 -3.37
CA THR A 115 -12.62 -0.65 -4.82
C THR A 115 -13.77 -1.47 -5.44
N LEU A 116 -14.19 -2.55 -4.77
CA LEU A 116 -15.29 -3.40 -5.24
C LEU A 116 -16.62 -2.66 -5.16
N ALA A 117 -16.88 -1.93 -4.08
CA ALA A 117 -18.09 -1.13 -3.95
C ALA A 117 -18.16 -0.02 -5.01
N TRP A 118 -17.04 0.67 -5.27
CA TRP A 118 -16.95 1.61 -6.39
C TRP A 118 -17.19 0.96 -7.75
N SER A 119 -16.56 -0.19 -8.00
CA SER A 119 -16.74 -0.92 -9.26
C SER A 119 -18.20 -1.35 -9.45
N HIS A 120 -18.84 -1.81 -8.38
CA HIS A 120 -20.27 -2.11 -8.38
C HIS A 120 -21.09 -0.84 -8.66
N TRP A 121 -20.74 0.30 -8.06
CA TRP A 121 -21.42 1.56 -8.33
C TRP A 121 -21.26 2.01 -9.79
N MET A 122 -20.04 1.94 -10.34
CA MET A 122 -19.76 2.27 -11.75
C MET A 122 -20.55 1.38 -12.71
N VAL A 123 -20.65 0.08 -12.43
CA VAL A 123 -21.38 -0.86 -13.30
C VAL A 123 -22.89 -0.60 -13.28
N ASN A 124 -23.46 -0.26 -12.13
CA ASN A 124 -24.92 -0.16 -11.97
C ASN A 124 -25.48 1.27 -12.06
N PHE A 125 -24.71 2.29 -11.68
CA PHE A 125 -25.16 3.67 -11.48
C PHE A 125 -24.31 4.72 -12.20
N SER A 126 -23.37 4.32 -13.09
CA SER A 126 -22.56 5.30 -13.84
C SER A 126 -23.37 6.24 -14.74
N HIS A 127 -24.59 5.86 -15.11
CA HIS A 127 -25.51 6.72 -15.85
C HIS A 127 -26.00 7.93 -15.04
N ASP A 128 -25.94 7.86 -13.71
CA ASP A 128 -26.27 8.97 -12.80
C ASP A 128 -25.10 9.95 -12.61
N LEU A 129 -23.89 9.58 -13.05
CA LEU A 129 -22.69 10.38 -12.86
C LEU A 129 -22.80 11.79 -13.49
N PRO A 130 -23.34 11.99 -14.71
CA PRO A 130 -23.56 13.34 -15.25
C PRO A 130 -24.50 14.19 -14.39
N ALA A 131 -25.56 13.59 -13.83
CA ALA A 131 -26.47 14.29 -12.93
C ALA A 131 -25.78 14.65 -11.60
N LEU A 132 -24.95 13.75 -11.07
CA LEU A 132 -24.14 14.01 -9.89
C LEU A 132 -23.15 15.16 -10.12
N TYR A 133 -22.50 15.24 -11.28
CA TYR A 133 -21.64 16.37 -11.64
C TYR A 133 -22.40 17.71 -11.71
N GLN A 134 -23.65 17.69 -12.18
CA GLN A 134 -24.50 18.89 -12.23
C GLN A 134 -24.95 19.33 -10.84
N GLN A 135 -25.27 18.36 -9.97
CA GLN A 135 -25.65 18.62 -8.58
C GLN A 135 -24.45 19.12 -7.75
N ASP A 136 -23.33 18.42 -7.84
CA ASP A 136 -22.11 18.73 -7.11
C ASP A 136 -20.87 18.20 -7.86
N TRP A 137 -20.12 19.11 -8.48
CA TRP A 137 -18.97 18.74 -9.29
C TRP A 137 -17.86 18.03 -8.49
N LEU A 138 -17.73 18.29 -7.19
CA LEU A 138 -16.75 17.63 -6.31
C LEU A 138 -17.16 16.18 -6.07
N ALA A 139 -18.43 15.92 -5.79
CA ALA A 139 -18.97 14.57 -5.64
C ALA A 139 -18.86 13.79 -6.96
N GLY A 140 -19.19 14.42 -8.10
CA GLY A 140 -19.00 13.81 -9.42
C GLY A 140 -17.54 13.44 -9.68
N ALA A 141 -16.60 14.35 -9.39
CA ALA A 141 -15.16 14.09 -9.52
C ALA A 141 -14.70 12.96 -8.60
N PHE A 142 -15.17 12.95 -7.35
CA PHE A 142 -14.86 11.91 -6.39
C PHE A 142 -15.32 10.53 -6.87
N PHE A 143 -16.61 10.39 -7.23
CA PHE A 143 -17.18 9.15 -7.76
C PHE A 143 -16.52 8.69 -9.06
N SER A 144 -15.90 9.58 -9.82
CA SER A 144 -15.18 9.21 -11.04
C SER A 144 -13.86 8.49 -10.77
N ILE A 145 -13.23 8.69 -9.60
CA ILE A 145 -11.83 8.28 -9.39
C ILE A 145 -11.51 7.60 -8.06
N TYR A 146 -12.37 7.70 -7.04
CA TYR A 146 -12.00 7.23 -5.69
C TYR A 146 -11.64 5.74 -5.67
N GLY A 147 -12.36 4.89 -6.42
CA GLY A 147 -12.04 3.46 -6.45
C GLY A 147 -10.74 3.13 -7.18
N LEU A 148 -10.32 3.91 -8.18
CA LEU A 148 -8.99 3.77 -8.77
C LEU A 148 -7.89 4.13 -7.77
N ASN A 149 -8.10 5.19 -6.99
CA ASN A 149 -7.21 5.57 -5.90
C ASN A 149 -7.10 4.44 -4.86
N ASP A 150 -8.23 3.87 -4.44
CA ASP A 150 -8.25 2.77 -3.48
C ASP A 150 -7.58 1.51 -4.03
N ALA A 151 -7.76 1.19 -5.32
CA ALA A 151 -7.07 0.08 -5.96
C ALA A 151 -5.54 0.23 -5.94
N LEU A 152 -5.02 1.45 -6.17
CA LEU A 152 -3.59 1.73 -6.08
C LEU A 152 -3.06 1.52 -4.66
N PHE A 153 -3.79 2.01 -3.65
CA PHE A 153 -3.40 1.81 -2.25
C PHE A 153 -3.53 0.37 -1.79
N MET A 154 -4.53 -0.37 -2.27
CA MET A 154 -4.65 -1.82 -2.08
C MET A 154 -3.38 -2.53 -2.55
N LEU A 155 -2.94 -2.27 -3.78
CA LEU A 155 -1.73 -2.89 -4.35
C LEU A 155 -0.48 -2.54 -3.54
N LEU A 156 -0.36 -1.28 -3.11
CA LEU A 156 0.74 -0.83 -2.27
C LEU A 156 0.77 -1.54 -0.91
N PHE A 157 -0.37 -1.64 -0.22
CA PHE A 157 -0.47 -2.29 1.08
C PHE A 157 -0.24 -3.80 0.97
N PHE A 158 -0.75 -4.44 -0.07
CA PHE A 158 -0.47 -5.84 -0.34
C PHE A 158 1.01 -6.08 -0.65
N TYR A 159 1.64 -5.21 -1.44
CA TYR A 159 3.07 -5.24 -1.67
C TYR A 159 3.86 -5.08 -0.37
N ALA A 160 3.44 -4.15 0.50
CA ALA A 160 4.05 -3.95 1.81
C ALA A 160 3.96 -5.22 2.67
N PHE A 161 2.79 -5.88 2.70
CA PHE A 161 2.58 -7.15 3.41
C PHE A 161 3.55 -8.25 2.94
N ILE A 162 3.64 -8.49 1.63
CA ILE A 162 4.55 -9.52 1.08
C ILE A 162 5.99 -9.18 1.46
N LYS A 163 6.38 -7.91 1.33
CA LYS A 163 7.76 -7.47 1.57
C LYS A 163 8.18 -7.63 3.03
N THR A 164 7.29 -7.32 3.97
CA THR A 164 7.57 -7.42 5.41
C THR A 164 7.58 -8.88 5.87
N ARG A 165 6.60 -9.69 5.47
CA ARG A 165 6.55 -11.13 5.80
C ARG A 165 7.80 -11.90 5.36
N HIS A 166 8.31 -11.62 4.16
CA HIS A 166 9.55 -12.24 3.69
C HIS A 166 10.80 -11.82 4.49
N SER A 167 10.75 -10.68 5.18
CA SER A 167 11.84 -10.21 6.03
C SER A 167 11.83 -10.90 7.40
N ASP A 168 10.65 -11.28 7.91
CA ASP A 168 10.48 -11.98 9.20
C ASP A 168 10.81 -13.48 9.13
N VAL A 169 10.67 -14.11 7.95
CA VAL A 169 10.89 -15.56 7.76
C VAL A 169 12.38 -15.93 7.56
N ARG A 170 13.33 -15.02 7.81
CA ARG A 170 14.73 -15.46 7.95
C ARG A 170 14.83 -16.26 9.25
N PRO A 171 15.11 -17.58 9.18
CA PRO A 171 15.26 -18.38 10.39
C PRO A 171 16.32 -17.72 11.26
N SER A 172 16.09 -17.72 12.57
CA SER A 172 17.12 -17.58 13.58
C SER A 172 18.24 -18.57 13.28
N GLN A 173 19.18 -18.18 12.42
CA GLN A 173 20.52 -18.74 12.47
C GLN A 173 21.12 -18.17 13.75
N ILE A 174 21.56 -19.08 14.61
CA ILE A 174 22.12 -18.88 15.96
C ILE A 174 21.08 -19.10 17.07
N THR A 175 20.87 -20.38 17.41
CA THR A 175 21.39 -20.96 18.66
C THR A 175 21.56 -22.46 18.47
#